data_AF-A0A1H2M217-F1
#
_entry.id   AF-A0A1H2M217-F1
#
_cell.length_a   1.000
_cell.length_b   1.000
_cell.length_c   1.000
_cell.angle_alpha   90.00
_cell.angle_beta   90.00
_cell.angle_gamma   90.00
#
_symmetry.space_group_name_H-M   'P 1'
#
loop_
_entity.id
_entity.type
_entity.pdbx_description
1 polymer ?
#
loop_
_entity_poly.entity_id
_entity_poly.type
_entity_poly.pdbx_seq_one_letter_code
_entity_poly.pdbx_strand_id
1 'polypeptide(L)' 'MSTPQDTETSPTGHAPRAERQSINYCPYCSEETLFPLEGGGWECRSCQRAFAVTFKGLSAGRGAPGHGGNA' A
#
# COMPACT_ATOMS: atom_id res chain seq x y z
N MET A 1 -3.03 -12.67 50.04
CA MET A 1 -3.72 -13.59 49.11
C MET A 1 -4.24 -12.76 47.95
N SER A 2 -3.38 -12.49 46.97
CA SER A 2 -3.70 -11.68 45.80
C SER A 2 -3.43 -12.56 44.58
N THR A 3 -4.45 -12.81 43.79
CA THR A 3 -4.40 -13.66 42.60
C THR A 3 -3.53 -13.02 41.52
N PRO A 4 -2.71 -13.79 40.77
CA PRO A 4 -2.03 -13.27 39.58
C PRO A 4 -3.07 -12.96 38.50
N GLN A 5 -2.98 -11.78 37.90
CA GLN A 5 -3.84 -11.34 36.81
C GLN A 5 -3.54 -12.16 35.56
N ASP A 6 -4.60 -12.74 35.00
CA ASP A 6 -4.62 -13.52 33.78
C ASP A 6 -4.03 -12.71 32.61
N THR A 7 -3.08 -13.31 31.91
CA THR A 7 -2.41 -12.74 30.74
C THR A 7 -3.34 -12.89 29.54
N GLU A 8 -4.24 -11.92 29.32
CA GLU A 8 -5.06 -11.86 28.11
C GLU A 8 -4.17 -11.52 26.90
N THR A 9 -3.60 -12.56 26.31
CA THR A 9 -2.87 -12.48 25.04
C THR A 9 -3.90 -12.43 23.93
N SER A 10 -4.39 -11.23 23.60
CA SER A 10 -5.28 -11.04 22.45
C SER A 10 -4.48 -11.22 21.15
N PRO A 11 -4.73 -12.27 20.33
CA PRO A 11 -3.99 -12.50 19.10
C PRO A 11 -4.76 -11.83 17.95
N THR A 12 -4.85 -10.49 17.94
CA THR A 12 -5.23 -9.81 16.69
C THR A 12 -3.94 -9.47 15.95
N GLY A 13 -3.39 -10.47 15.28
CA GLY A 13 -2.41 -10.27 14.23
C GLY A 13 -3.05 -9.46 13.12
N HIS A 14 -2.89 -8.13 13.14
CA HIS A 14 -3.12 -7.33 11.95
C HIS A 14 -2.03 -7.74 10.96
N ALA A 15 -2.39 -8.58 9.99
CA ALA A 15 -1.52 -9.04 8.92
C ALA A 15 -0.72 -7.86 8.34
N PRO A 16 0.55 -8.03 7.97
CA PRO A 16 1.45 -6.93 7.66
C PRO A 16 0.89 -6.12 6.50
N ARG A 17 0.30 -4.96 6.81
CA ARG A 17 -0.20 -3.99 5.84
C ARG A 17 0.93 -3.28 5.07
N ALA A 18 2.18 -3.48 5.51
CA ALA A 18 3.35 -2.74 5.04
C ALA A 18 3.80 -3.07 3.61
N GLU A 19 3.37 -4.19 3.02
CA GLU A 19 3.81 -4.61 1.68
C GLU A 19 2.86 -4.19 0.56
N ARG A 20 1.65 -3.73 0.92
CA ARG A 20 0.66 -3.24 -0.06
C ARG A 20 0.76 -1.73 -0.11
N GLN A 21 1.46 -1.18 -1.11
CA GLN A 21 1.31 0.25 -1.41
C GLN A 21 -0.18 0.53 -1.64
N SER A 22 -0.76 1.35 -0.79
CA SER A 22 -2.17 1.70 -0.86
C SER A 22 -2.39 2.66 -2.02
N ILE A 23 -3.24 2.25 -2.96
CA ILE A 23 -3.69 3.10 -4.05
C ILE A 23 -4.95 3.81 -3.55
N ASN A 24 -4.98 5.14 -3.60
CA ASN A 24 -6.15 5.88 -3.11
C ASN A 24 -7.22 6.04 -4.19
N TYR A 25 -6.86 5.99 -5.48
CA TYR A 25 -7.77 6.28 -6.61
C TYR A 25 -7.75 5.17 -7.67
N CYS A 26 -8.93 4.82 -8.19
CA CYS A 26 -9.06 3.91 -9.33
C CYS A 26 -8.39 4.50 -10.57
N PRO A 27 -7.46 3.80 -11.25
CA PRO A 27 -6.80 4.32 -12.45
C PRO A 27 -7.73 4.46 -13.66
N TYR A 28 -8.96 3.94 -13.58
CA TYR A 28 -9.94 3.98 -14.67
C TYR A 28 -11.01 5.06 -14.52
N CYS A 29 -11.48 5.32 -13.29
CA CYS A 29 -12.61 6.24 -13.05
C CYS A 29 -12.34 7.29 -11.97
N SER A 30 -11.12 7.38 -11.44
CA SER A 30 -10.72 8.35 -10.39
C SER A 30 -11.50 8.28 -9.07
N GLU A 31 -12.29 7.23 -8.84
CA GLU A 31 -13.04 7.02 -7.59
C GLU A 31 -12.17 6.35 -6.50
N GLU A 32 -12.52 6.60 -5.25
CA GLU A 32 -11.80 6.10 -4.06
C GLU A 32 -12.38 4.79 -3.50
N THR A 33 -13.46 4.29 -4.10
CA THR A 33 -14.23 3.12 -3.64
C THR A 33 -13.53 1.81 -4.00
N LEU A 34 -12.32 1.60 -3.47
CA LEU A 34 -11.48 0.45 -3.77
C LEU A 34 -11.40 -0.56 -2.61
N PHE A 35 -11.47 -1.84 -2.94
CA PHE A 35 -11.49 -2.95 -1.99
C PHE A 35 -10.42 -3.99 -2.33
N PRO A 36 -9.71 -4.55 -1.33
CA PRO A 36 -8.71 -5.58 -1.57
C PRO A 36 -9.34 -6.90 -2.02
N LEU A 37 -8.68 -7.60 -2.94
CA LEU A 37 -9.07 -8.93 -3.39
C LEU A 37 -8.22 -10.03 -2.74
N GLU A 38 -8.83 -11.20 -2.49
CA GLU A 38 -8.10 -12.43 -2.14
C GLU A 38 -7.23 -12.83 -3.35
N GLY A 39 -5.90 -12.85 -3.16
CA GLY A 39 -4.93 -13.01 -4.25
C GLY A 39 -4.14 -11.73 -4.58
N GLY A 40 -4.49 -10.61 -3.95
CA GLY A 40 -3.86 -9.30 -4.20
C GLY A 40 -4.56 -8.53 -5.32
N GLY A 41 -4.21 -7.26 -5.44
CA GLY A 41 -4.98 -6.36 -6.29
C GLY A 41 -6.20 -5.77 -5.58
N TRP A 42 -6.96 -4.98 -6.33
CA TRP A 42 -7.98 -4.07 -5.87
C TRP A 42 -9.17 -4.12 -6.84
N GLU A 43 -10.39 -4.15 -6.31
CA GLU A 43 -11.63 -3.97 -7.07
C GLU A 43 -12.20 -2.58 -6.80
N CYS A 44 -12.55 -1.84 -7.86
CA CYS A 44 -13.32 -0.61 -7.73
C CYS A 44 -14.82 -0.91 -7.77
N ARG A 45 -15.56 -0.53 -6.72
CA ARG A 45 -17.02 -0.75 -6.66
C ARG A 45 -17.82 0.21 -7.55
N SER A 46 -17.29 1.38 -7.89
CA SER A 46 -17.98 2.35 -8.77
C SER A 46 -17.98 1.93 -10.24
N CYS A 47 -16.86 1.40 -10.74
CA CYS A 47 -16.74 1.00 -12.15
C CYS A 47 -16.58 -0.52 -12.37
N GLN A 48 -16.63 -1.32 -11.29
CA GLN A 48 -16.59 -2.79 -11.30
C GLN A 48 -15.33 -3.40 -11.92
N ARG A 49 -14.21 -2.66 -11.95
CA ARG A 49 -12.93 -3.15 -12.49
C ARG A 49 -12.03 -3.68 -11.39
N ALA A 50 -11.46 -4.86 -11.62
CA ALA A 50 -10.40 -5.45 -10.82
C ALA A 50 -9.03 -5.21 -11.48
N PHE A 51 -8.02 -4.86 -10.69
CA PHE A 51 -6.66 -4.59 -11.17
C PHE A 51 -5.62 -4.86 -10.09
N ALA A 52 -4.35 -5.03 -10.49
CA ALA A 52 -3.22 -5.15 -9.57
C ALA A 52 -2.08 -4.22 -10.01
N VAL A 53 -1.32 -3.69 -9.05
CA VAL A 53 -0.11 -2.91 -9.33
C VAL A 53 1.11 -3.61 -8.77
N THR A 54 2.24 -3.37 -9.43
CA THR A 54 3.54 -3.91 -9.01
C THR A 54 4.55 -2.78 -9.04
N PHE A 55 5.23 -2.55 -7.91
CA PHE A 55 6.38 -1.66 -7.88
C PHE A 55 7.51 -2.25 -8.75
N LYS A 56 7.96 -1.49 -9.77
CA LYS A 56 9.00 -1.94 -10.72
C LYS A 56 10.40 -1.45 -10.37
N GLY A 57 10.57 -0.67 -9.30
CA GLY A 57 11.82 0.04 -8.98
C GLY A 57 11.76 1.52 -9.33
N LEU A 58 12.85 2.23 -9.01
CA LEU A 58 13.04 3.62 -9.44
C LEU A 58 13.48 3.64 -10.90
N SER A 59 12.73 4.31 -11.78
CA SER A 59 13.22 4.58 -13.13
C SER A 59 14.43 5.51 -13.04
N ALA A 60 15.50 5.20 -13.77
CA ALA A 60 16.62 6.13 -13.94
C ALA A 60 16.12 7.39 -14.66
N GLY A 61 15.68 8.39 -13.90
CA GLY A 61 15.49 9.74 -14.41
C GLY A 61 16.84 10.22 -14.92
N ARG A 62 16.86 10.95 -16.05
CA ARG A 62 18.06 11.66 -16.49
C ARG A 62 18.55 12.47 -15.30
N GLY A 63 19.71 12.10 -14.74
CA GLY A 63 20.31 12.83 -13.64
C GLY A 63 20.30 14.31 -14.00
N ALA A 64 19.77 15.15 -13.12
CA ALA A 64 19.86 16.59 -13.30
C ALA A 64 21.34 16.90 -13.63
N PRO A 65 21.65 17.73 -14.65
CA PRO A 65 23.02 18.13 -14.90
C PRO A 65 23.56 18.72 -13.61
N GLY A 66 24.58 18.09 -13.02
CA GLY A 66 25.28 18.66 -11.90
C GLY A 66 25.81 20.01 -12.36
N HIS A 67 25.27 21.10 -11.81
CA HIS A 67 25.80 22.43 -12.05
C HIS A 67 27.12 22.54 -11.29
N GLY A 68 28.18 21.94 -11.85
CA GLY A 68 29.56 22.12 -11.43
C GLY A 68 30.15 23.31 -12.18
N GLY A 69 30.63 24.31 -11.46
CA GLY A 69 31.37 25.42 -12.06
C GLY A 69 31.49 26.63 -11.15
N ASN A 70 32.52 26.61 -10.31
CA ASN A 70 33.11 27.73 -9.59
C ASN A 70 33.36 28.95 -10.49
N ALA A 71 32.95 30.13 -10.02
CA ALA A 71 33.50 31.42 -10.42
C ALA A 71 33.83 32.21 -9.16
#